data_AF-A0A3P6F7F1-F1
#
_entry.id   AF-A0A3P6F7F1-F1
#
_cell.length_a   1.000
_cell.length_b   1.000
_cell.length_c   1.000
_cell.angle_alpha   90.00
_cell.angle_beta   90.00
_cell.angle_gamma   90.00
#
_symmetry.space_group_name_H-M   'P 1'
#
loop_
_entity.id
_entity.type
_entity.pdbx_description
1 polymer ?
#
loop_
_entity_poly.entity_id
_entity_poly.type
_entity_poly.pdbx_seq_one_letter_code
_entity_poly.pdbx_strand_id
1 'polypeptide(L)'
;MNFLSNNIFGFHPRREENLSKQKLTSRILQHEIVKQFNENPNAGWTAAFNDGFANATILSGVKPTPKNEFLGVPVVSHDISLKLRNEFDARTAWSLCSSIGRILVESLSDRFCIKYNMNISLSVNDLLACCGFLCGQGCNGGYPISAWRYFKHHGVVTGECDPYFDNTWMLSSGM
;
A
#
# COMPACT_ATOMS: atom_id res chain seq x y z
N MET A 1 24.71 22.20 9.11
CA MET A 1 23.42 22.91 9.30
C MET A 1 22.45 21.93 9.92
N ASN A 2 21.92 22.28 11.10
CA ASN A 2 21.09 21.41 11.92
C ASN A 2 19.73 21.17 11.23
N PHE A 3 19.43 19.92 10.92
CA PHE A 3 18.09 19.52 10.50
C PHE A 3 17.19 19.45 11.75
N LEU A 4 16.31 20.45 11.90
CA LEU A 4 15.15 20.35 12.76
C LEU A 4 14.16 19.40 12.10
N SER A 5 14.08 18.19 12.67
CA SER A 5 13.16 17.13 12.30
C SER A 5 11.73 17.50 12.70
N ASN A 6 11.03 18.26 11.86
CA ASN A 6 9.58 18.43 12.01
C ASN A 6 8.87 17.18 11.45
N ASN A 7 8.54 16.29 12.38
CA ASN A 7 7.65 15.15 12.22
C ASN A 7 6.28 15.61 11.70
N ILE A 8 5.99 15.42 10.41
CA ILE A 8 4.64 15.63 9.85
C ILE A 8 4.07 14.34 9.24
N PHE A 9 4.92 13.35 8.90
CA PHE A 9 4.48 11.98 8.58
C PHE A 9 5.45 10.94 9.15
N GLY A 10 5.59 10.93 10.47
CA GLY A 10 6.21 9.82 11.19
C GLY A 10 5.13 8.90 11.71
N PHE A 11 5.00 7.70 11.15
CA PHE A 11 4.61 6.58 12.00
C PHE A 11 5.75 6.48 13.02
N HIS A 12 5.61 7.13 14.18
CA HIS A 12 6.46 6.80 15.30
C HIS A 12 6.15 5.34 15.63
N PRO A 13 7.07 4.38 15.42
CA PRO A 13 6.92 3.12 16.11
C PRO A 13 6.95 3.52 17.59
N ARG A 14 5.82 3.37 18.27
CA ARG A 14 5.86 3.40 19.73
C ARG A 14 6.94 2.40 20.10
N ARG A 15 7.93 2.89 20.84
CA ARG A 15 8.91 2.09 21.57
C ARG A 15 8.16 0.86 22.08
N GLU A 16 8.62 -0.35 21.74
CA GLU A 16 8.04 -1.62 22.21
C GLU A 16 8.12 -1.64 23.75
N GLU A 17 7.19 -0.99 24.42
CA GLU A 17 6.92 -1.22 25.82
C GLU A 17 6.18 -2.53 25.89
N ASN A 18 6.93 -3.60 26.19
CA ASN A 18 6.49 -4.93 26.64
C ASN A 18 4.99 -5.17 26.45
N LEU A 19 4.59 -5.39 25.19
CA LEU A 19 3.25 -5.84 24.87
C LEU A 19 3.18 -7.28 25.38
N SER A 20 2.52 -7.49 26.52
CA SER A 20 2.29 -8.84 27.05
C SER A 20 1.75 -9.72 25.92
N LYS A 21 2.22 -10.96 25.81
CA LYS A 21 1.79 -11.93 24.78
C LYS A 21 0.26 -12.10 24.71
N GLN A 22 -0.48 -11.65 25.73
CA GLN A 22 -1.94 -11.55 25.76
C GLN A 22 -2.55 -10.54 24.77
N LYS A 23 -1.84 -9.49 24.35
CA LYS A 23 -2.42 -8.42 23.51
C LYS A 23 -2.47 -8.76 22.02
N LEU A 24 -1.61 -9.70 21.57
CA LEU A 24 -1.52 -10.15 20.18
C LEU A 24 -2.71 -10.98 19.69
N THR A 25 -3.61 -11.40 20.60
CA THR A 25 -4.86 -12.11 20.26
C THR A 25 -6.10 -11.23 20.35
N SER A 26 -5.97 -9.97 20.78
CA SER A 26 -7.09 -9.05 20.87
C SER A 26 -7.44 -8.46 19.49
N ARG A 27 -8.73 -8.22 19.22
CA ARG A 27 -9.19 -7.59 17.98
C ARG A 27 -8.57 -6.20 17.85
N ILE A 28 -8.18 -5.82 16.64
CA ILE A 28 -7.54 -4.53 16.38
C ILE A 28 -8.51 -3.36 16.58
N LEU A 29 -9.80 -3.57 16.31
CA LEU A 29 -10.84 -2.57 16.50
C LEU A 29 -11.47 -2.71 17.89
N GLN A 30 -11.31 -1.66 18.69
CA GLN A 30 -11.84 -1.55 20.04
C GLN A 30 -12.47 -0.17 20.22
N HIS A 31 -13.64 -0.11 20.88
CA HIS A 31 -14.36 1.16 21.07
C HIS A 31 -13.57 2.16 21.91
N GLU A 32 -12.77 1.67 22.86
CA GLU A 32 -11.91 2.46 23.73
C GLU A 32 -10.83 3.18 22.91
N ILE A 33 -10.27 2.52 21.89
CA ILE A 33 -9.27 3.11 21.00
C ILE A 33 -9.89 4.23 20.17
N VAL A 34 -11.09 4.00 19.60
CA VAL A 34 -11.81 5.02 18.83
C VAL A 34 -12.11 6.24 19.70
N LYS A 35 -12.63 6.01 20.92
CA LYS A 35 -12.92 7.07 21.89
C LYS A 35 -11.65 7.85 22.25
N GLN A 36 -10.55 7.16 22.58
CA GLN A 36 -9.28 7.78 22.94
C GLN A 36 -8.76 8.73 21.85
N PHE A 37 -8.86 8.34 20.58
CA PHE A 37 -8.42 9.20 19.48
C PHE A 37 -9.34 10.41 19.28
N ASN A 38 -10.66 10.23 19.40
CA ASN A 38 -11.62 11.32 19.21
C ASN A 38 -11.64 12.33 20.36
N GLU A 39 -11.24 11.93 21.57
CA GLU A 39 -11.07 12.83 22.72
C GLU A 39 -9.77 13.64 22.67
N ASN A 40 -8.84 13.29 21.79
CA ASN A 40 -7.58 14.03 21.63
C ASN A 40 -7.79 15.25 20.71
N PRO A 41 -7.74 16.50 21.23
CA PRO A 41 -7.96 17.71 20.43
C PRO A 41 -6.89 17.93 19.36
N ASN A 42 -5.73 17.26 19.47
CA ASN A 42 -4.61 17.39 18.56
C ASN A 42 -4.53 16.24 17.54
N ALA A 43 -5.52 15.36 17.46
CA ALA A 43 -5.47 14.21 16.55
C ALA A 43 -5.40 14.63 15.07
N GLY A 44 -6.17 15.65 14.67
CA GLY A 44 -6.23 16.13 13.27
C GLY A 44 -7.00 15.20 12.32
N TRP A 45 -7.60 14.13 12.83
CA TRP A 45 -8.47 13.18 12.13
C TRP A 45 -9.49 12.60 13.11
N THR A 46 -10.56 11.99 12.59
CA THR A 46 -11.62 11.36 13.39
C THR A 46 -11.59 9.86 13.21
N ALA A 47 -11.55 9.13 14.32
CA ALA A 47 -11.62 7.67 14.35
C ALA A 47 -13.08 7.21 14.23
N ALA A 48 -13.30 6.12 13.49
CA ALA A 48 -14.58 5.46 13.38
C ALA A 48 -14.41 3.93 13.39
N PHE A 49 -15.47 3.22 13.72
CA PHE A 49 -15.51 1.77 13.62
C PHE A 49 -15.71 1.36 12.15
N ASN A 50 -14.96 0.37 11.68
CA ASN A 50 -15.07 -0.15 10.32
C ASN A 50 -15.38 -1.65 10.37
N ASP A 51 -16.58 -2.03 9.97
CA ASP A 51 -17.07 -3.41 10.04
C ASP A 51 -16.20 -4.38 9.23
N GLY A 52 -15.56 -3.90 8.15
CA GLY A 52 -14.63 -4.69 7.34
C GLY A 52 -13.39 -5.18 8.10
N PHE A 53 -13.08 -4.57 9.25
CA PHE A 53 -11.96 -4.97 10.11
C PHE A 53 -12.41 -5.43 11.50
N ALA A 54 -13.72 -5.60 11.74
CA ALA A 54 -14.26 -5.88 13.07
C ALA A 54 -13.67 -7.16 13.72
N ASN A 55 -13.35 -8.15 12.89
CA ASN A 55 -12.79 -9.43 13.31
C ASN A 55 -11.29 -9.59 13.01
N ALA A 56 -10.63 -8.52 12.54
CA ALA A 56 -9.21 -8.58 12.22
C ALA A 56 -8.37 -8.56 13.51
N THR A 57 -7.38 -9.45 13.58
CA THR A 57 -6.37 -9.49 14.64
C THR A 57 -5.03 -8.95 14.16
N ILE A 58 -4.75 -9.09 12.86
CA ILE A 58 -3.56 -8.54 12.22
C ILE A 58 -3.88 -8.17 10.77
N LEU A 59 -3.32 -7.06 10.31
CA LEU A 59 -3.31 -6.65 8.91
C LEU A 59 -1.84 -6.37 8.55
N SER A 60 -1.20 -7.29 7.84
CA SER A 60 0.21 -7.15 7.47
C SER A 60 0.45 -7.80 6.11
N GLY A 61 0.52 -6.97 5.06
CA GLY A 61 0.83 -7.39 3.69
C GLY A 61 2.20 -6.96 3.20
N VAL A 62 2.93 -6.15 3.99
CA VAL A 62 4.25 -5.62 3.62
C VAL A 62 5.29 -6.12 4.61
N LYS A 63 6.36 -6.72 4.09
CA LYS A 63 7.52 -7.11 4.87
C LYS A 63 8.59 -6.01 4.81
N PRO A 64 9.34 -5.78 5.89
CA PRO A 64 10.49 -4.88 5.85
C PRO A 64 11.42 -5.28 4.71
N THR A 65 11.68 -4.35 3.80
CA THR A 65 12.50 -4.62 2.62
C THR A 65 13.97 -4.78 3.04
N PRO A 66 14.63 -5.91 2.73
CA PRO A 66 16.05 -6.11 3.02
C PRO A 66 16.93 -5.03 2.39
N LYS A 67 18.00 -4.59 3.07
CA LYS A 67 18.85 -3.48 2.59
C LYS A 67 19.45 -3.74 1.20
N ASN A 68 19.80 -4.99 0.91
CA ASN A 68 20.32 -5.43 -0.38
C ASN A 68 19.31 -5.24 -1.53
N GLU A 69 18.01 -5.23 -1.25
CA GLU A 69 16.98 -4.97 -2.26
C GLU A 69 16.95 -3.50 -2.72
N PHE A 70 17.63 -2.59 -2.01
CA PHE A 70 17.81 -1.21 -2.47
C PHE A 70 19.07 -1.02 -3.34
N LEU A 71 19.98 -2.01 -3.39
CA LEU A 71 21.21 -1.92 -4.19
C LEU A 71 20.85 -1.86 -5.68
N GLY A 72 21.36 -0.85 -6.38
CA GLY A 72 21.09 -0.64 -7.81
C GLY A 72 19.72 0.00 -8.11
N VAL A 73 18.94 0.40 -7.09
CA VAL A 73 17.76 1.25 -7.29
C VAL A 73 18.24 2.70 -7.43
N PRO A 74 18.04 3.35 -8.60
CA PRO A 74 18.47 4.73 -8.77
C PRO A 74 17.66 5.66 -7.89
N VAL A 75 18.35 6.51 -7.13
CA VAL A 75 17.73 7.61 -6.40
C VAL A 75 17.67 8.81 -7.34
N VAL A 76 16.45 9.24 -7.68
CA VAL A 76 16.23 10.43 -8.51
C VAL A 76 15.95 11.60 -7.58
N SER A 77 16.75 12.65 -7.68
CA SER A 77 16.54 13.92 -6.99
C SER A 77 16.25 15.04 -8.00
N HIS A 78 15.51 16.04 -7.54
CA HIS A 78 15.22 17.26 -8.30
C HIS A 78 15.69 18.48 -7.51
N ASP A 79 15.87 19.60 -8.21
CA ASP A 79 16.27 20.86 -7.59
C ASP A 79 15.23 21.32 -6.56
N ILE A 80 15.70 21.78 -5.40
CA ILE A 80 14.86 22.26 -4.29
C ILE A 80 14.18 23.58 -4.67
N SER A 81 14.74 24.35 -5.60
CA SER A 81 14.18 25.59 -6.12
C SER A 81 12.97 25.38 -7.03
N LEU A 82 12.64 24.14 -7.38
CA LEU A 82 11.48 23.81 -8.20
C LEU A 82 10.19 24.25 -7.47
N LYS A 83 9.45 25.18 -8.08
CA LYS A 83 8.18 25.67 -7.53
C LYS A 83 7.12 24.59 -7.62
N LEU A 84 6.85 23.93 -6.51
CA LEU A 84 5.76 22.94 -6.38
C LEU A 84 4.46 23.64 -5.97
N ARG A 85 3.34 23.05 -6.40
CA ARG A 85 2.02 23.46 -5.93
C ARG A 85 1.86 23.04 -4.47
N ASN A 86 1.17 23.86 -3.68
CA ASN A 86 0.84 23.54 -2.28
C ASN A 86 -0.10 22.33 -2.17
N GLU A 87 -0.90 22.10 -3.21
CA GLU A 87 -1.85 21.00 -3.29
C GLU A 87 -1.75 20.31 -4.65
N PHE A 88 -1.87 18.98 -4.65
CA PHE A 88 -1.84 18.17 -5.86
C PHE A 88 -2.68 16.92 -5.68
N ASP A 89 -3.62 16.70 -6.59
CA ASP A 89 -4.40 15.48 -6.68
C ASP A 89 -4.21 14.85 -8.06
N ALA A 90 -3.61 13.65 -8.11
CA ALA A 90 -3.34 12.93 -9.34
C ALA A 90 -4.61 12.64 -10.16
N ARG A 91 -5.75 12.40 -9.49
CA ARG A 91 -7.04 12.14 -10.15
C ARG A 91 -7.54 13.36 -10.91
N THR A 92 -7.20 14.56 -10.43
CA THR A 92 -7.54 15.81 -11.11
C THR A 92 -6.55 16.12 -12.23
N ALA A 93 -5.26 15.87 -12.01
CA ALA A 93 -4.21 16.13 -12.97
C ALA A 93 -4.29 15.21 -14.20
N TRP A 94 -4.76 13.98 -14.01
CA TRP A 94 -4.94 12.98 -15.06
C TRP A 94 -6.34 12.38 -15.01
N SER A 95 -7.36 13.22 -15.15
CA SER A 95 -8.78 12.84 -15.01
C SER A 95 -9.27 11.77 -16.01
N LEU A 96 -8.57 11.60 -17.13
CA LEU A 96 -8.86 10.54 -18.12
C LEU A 96 -8.31 9.16 -17.70
N CYS A 97 -7.47 9.11 -16.66
CA CYS A 97 -6.86 7.89 -16.18
C CYS A 97 -7.72 7.24 -15.10
N SER A 98 -8.60 6.33 -15.53
CA SER A 98 -9.52 5.62 -14.63
C SER A 98 -8.85 4.67 -13.64
N SER A 99 -7.56 4.37 -13.84
CA SER A 99 -6.76 3.54 -12.94
C SER A 99 -6.41 4.27 -11.65
N ILE A 100 -6.30 5.61 -11.69
CA ILE A 100 -5.86 6.42 -10.55
C ILE A 100 -6.97 6.48 -9.52
N GLY A 101 -6.70 6.02 -8.29
CA GLY A 101 -7.65 5.97 -7.18
C GLY A 101 -8.39 4.63 -7.06
N ARG A 102 -7.94 3.57 -7.74
CA ARG A 102 -8.34 2.19 -7.46
C ARG A 102 -7.51 1.66 -6.28
N ILE A 103 -7.40 0.35 -6.05
CA ILE A 103 -6.61 -0.21 -4.94
C ILE A 103 -5.79 -1.37 -5.51
N LEU A 104 -4.45 -1.34 -5.37
CA LEU A 104 -3.41 -2.41 -5.56
C LEU A 104 -2.27 -2.13 -6.56
N VAL A 105 -2.05 -2.93 -7.63
CA VAL A 105 -0.97 -2.80 -8.67
C VAL A 105 -1.17 -1.54 -9.55
N GLU A 106 -1.67 -0.53 -8.89
CA GLU A 106 -2.30 0.66 -9.37
C GLU A 106 -1.22 1.65 -9.77
N SER A 107 -0.19 1.85 -8.96
CA SER A 107 0.92 2.75 -9.35
C SER A 107 1.64 2.32 -10.62
N LEU A 108 1.64 1.02 -10.96
CA LEU A 108 2.16 0.53 -12.23
C LEU A 108 1.18 0.81 -13.37
N SER A 109 -0.09 0.47 -13.18
CA SER A 109 -1.18 0.72 -14.14
C SER A 109 -1.37 2.23 -14.44
N ASP A 110 -1.34 3.08 -13.40
CA ASP A 110 -1.40 4.54 -13.48
C ASP A 110 -0.29 5.11 -14.34
N ARG A 111 0.93 4.58 -14.20
CA ARG A 111 2.07 5.04 -14.99
C ARG A 111 1.91 4.71 -16.47
N PHE A 112 1.19 3.65 -16.83
CA PHE A 112 0.83 3.41 -18.23
C PHE A 112 -0.11 4.50 -18.75
N CYS A 113 -1.14 4.85 -17.99
CA CYS A 113 -2.05 5.90 -18.43
C CYS A 113 -1.37 7.28 -18.45
N ILE A 114 -0.69 7.67 -17.38
CA ILE A 114 0.00 8.96 -17.27
C ILE A 114 1.04 9.14 -18.39
N LYS A 115 1.80 8.10 -18.72
CA LYS A 115 2.89 8.19 -19.69
C LYS A 115 2.47 7.92 -21.13
N TYR A 116 1.55 6.99 -21.35
CA TYR A 116 1.21 6.46 -22.67
C TYR A 116 -0.27 6.62 -23.04
N ASN A 117 -1.09 7.22 -22.17
CA ASN A 117 -2.54 7.36 -22.35
C ASN A 117 -3.26 6.00 -22.51
N MET A 118 -2.74 4.96 -21.86
CA MET A 118 -3.29 3.61 -21.86
C MET A 118 -3.96 3.28 -20.53
N ASN A 119 -5.29 3.16 -20.53
CA ASN A 119 -6.08 2.72 -19.38
C ASN A 119 -6.08 1.19 -19.27
N ILE A 120 -4.96 0.62 -18.82
CA ILE A 120 -4.85 -0.81 -18.55
C ILE A 120 -4.91 -1.09 -17.06
N SER A 121 -5.48 -2.23 -16.68
CA SER A 121 -5.39 -2.76 -15.32
C SER A 121 -4.48 -3.97 -15.34
N LEU A 122 -3.37 -3.93 -14.60
CA LEU A 122 -2.48 -5.07 -14.44
C LEU A 122 -3.05 -6.07 -13.43
N SER A 123 -2.76 -7.35 -13.62
CA SER A 123 -3.20 -8.43 -12.74
C SER A 123 -2.43 -8.38 -11.42
N VAL A 124 -3.18 -8.27 -10.33
CA VAL A 124 -2.62 -8.44 -8.98
C VAL A 124 -2.30 -9.91 -8.72
N ASN A 125 -3.10 -10.82 -9.26
CA ASN A 125 -2.93 -12.26 -9.07
C ASN A 125 -1.63 -12.76 -9.70
N ASP A 126 -1.34 -12.36 -10.93
CA ASP A 126 -0.09 -12.69 -11.62
C ASP A 126 1.13 -12.20 -10.82
N LEU A 127 1.13 -10.94 -10.39
CA LEU A 127 2.23 -10.43 -9.57
C LEU A 127 2.39 -11.18 -8.25
N LEU A 128 1.28 -11.52 -7.57
CA LEU A 128 1.30 -12.23 -6.29
C LEU A 128 1.74 -13.70 -6.43
N ALA A 129 1.31 -14.39 -7.49
CA ALA A 129 1.52 -15.82 -7.70
C ALA A 129 2.82 -16.12 -8.44
N CYS A 130 3.16 -15.31 -9.46
CA CYS A 130 4.25 -15.61 -10.39
C CYS A 130 5.58 -14.95 -10.00
N CYS A 131 5.58 -13.87 -9.21
CA CYS A 131 6.84 -13.29 -8.73
C CYS A 131 7.57 -14.22 -7.74
N GLY A 132 6.83 -15.09 -7.05
CA GLY A 132 7.38 -16.07 -6.12
C GLY A 132 8.20 -15.42 -4.99
N PHE A 133 9.30 -16.09 -4.60
CA PHE A 133 10.13 -15.69 -3.48
C PHE A 133 10.84 -14.34 -3.67
N LEU A 134 10.99 -13.87 -4.91
CA LEU A 134 11.56 -12.55 -5.20
C LEU A 134 10.72 -11.44 -4.55
N CYS A 135 9.39 -11.53 -4.66
CA CYS A 135 8.48 -10.56 -4.06
C CYS A 135 8.12 -10.87 -2.62
N GLY A 136 8.53 -12.01 -2.06
CA GLY A 136 8.23 -12.40 -0.68
C GLY A 136 7.45 -13.71 -0.59
N GLN A 137 6.31 -13.70 0.11
CA GLN A 137 5.55 -14.91 0.44
C GLN A 137 4.07 -14.81 0.01
N GLY A 138 3.81 -14.20 -1.14
CA GLY A 138 2.45 -14.00 -1.67
C GLY A 138 1.54 -13.34 -0.64
N CYS A 139 0.44 -14.01 -0.29
CA CYS A 139 -0.55 -13.53 0.71
C CYS A 139 0.01 -13.37 2.14
N ASN A 140 1.18 -13.94 2.44
CA ASN A 140 1.86 -13.76 3.74
C ASN A 140 2.80 -12.54 3.76
N GLY A 141 2.67 -11.68 2.76
CA GLY A 141 3.32 -10.38 2.65
C GLY A 141 4.55 -10.38 1.73
N GLY A 142 4.89 -9.20 1.24
CA GLY A 142 5.94 -9.04 0.23
C GLY A 142 6.74 -7.75 0.32
N TYR A 143 7.68 -7.61 -0.62
CA TYR A 143 8.62 -6.50 -0.75
C TYR A 143 8.24 -5.63 -1.95
N PRO A 144 7.73 -4.40 -1.73
CA PRO A 144 7.27 -3.55 -2.83
C PRO A 144 8.33 -3.29 -3.89
N ILE A 145 9.59 -3.07 -3.52
CA ILE A 145 10.66 -2.80 -4.49
C ILE A 145 10.91 -3.99 -5.43
N SER A 146 10.77 -5.21 -4.93
CA SER A 146 10.95 -6.43 -5.71
C SER A 146 9.82 -6.62 -6.72
N ALA A 147 8.60 -6.17 -6.41
CA ALA A 147 7.50 -6.14 -7.36
C ALA A 147 7.79 -5.22 -8.56
N TRP A 148 8.37 -4.03 -8.33
CA TRP A 148 8.81 -3.15 -9.41
C TRP A 148 9.92 -3.77 -10.26
N ARG A 149 10.86 -4.50 -9.64
CA ARG A 149 11.92 -5.25 -10.35
C ARG A 149 11.34 -6.36 -11.20
N TYR A 150 10.45 -7.16 -10.63
CA TYR A 150 9.76 -8.24 -11.35
C TYR A 150 9.04 -7.68 -12.58
N PHE A 151 8.23 -6.65 -12.41
CA PHE A 151 7.54 -5.98 -13.50
C PHE A 151 8.51 -5.50 -14.59
N LYS A 152 9.63 -4.87 -14.22
CA LYS A 152 10.64 -4.40 -15.17
C LYS A 152 11.28 -5.54 -15.98
N HIS A 153 11.51 -6.70 -15.36
CA HIS A 153 12.27 -7.80 -15.96
C HIS A 153 11.39 -8.85 -16.66
N HIS A 154 10.19 -9.11 -16.15
CA HIS A 154 9.30 -10.17 -16.61
C HIS A 154 7.97 -9.64 -17.17
N GLY A 155 7.59 -8.41 -16.81
CA GLY A 155 6.24 -7.90 -17.06
C GLY A 155 5.22 -8.44 -16.06
N VAL A 156 3.97 -7.98 -16.22
CA VAL A 156 2.78 -8.47 -15.51
C VAL A 156 1.64 -8.45 -16.52
N VAL A 157 0.81 -9.48 -16.56
CA VAL A 157 -0.33 -9.57 -17.49
C VAL A 157 -1.46 -8.62 -17.08
N THR A 158 -2.46 -8.42 -17.94
CA THR A 158 -3.64 -7.64 -17.58
C THR A 158 -4.54 -8.42 -16.61
N GLY A 159 -5.30 -7.70 -15.78
CA GLY A 159 -6.31 -8.30 -14.91
C GLY A 159 -7.47 -8.96 -15.68
N GLU A 160 -7.62 -8.67 -16.97
CA GLU A 160 -8.55 -9.41 -17.84
C GLU A 160 -8.00 -10.81 -18.18
N CYS A 161 -6.68 -10.92 -18.39
CA CYS A 161 -6.01 -12.19 -18.68
C CYS A 161 -5.95 -13.09 -17.44
N ASP A 162 -5.68 -12.51 -16.27
CA ASP A 162 -5.63 -13.21 -15.00
C ASP A 162 -6.37 -12.41 -13.92
N PRO A 163 -7.69 -12.56 -13.80
CA PRO A 163 -8.50 -11.85 -12.82
C PRO A 163 -8.06 -12.12 -11.38
N TYR A 164 -8.38 -11.19 -10.48
CA TYR A 164 -8.18 -11.44 -9.06
C TYR A 164 -9.20 -12.46 -8.56
N PHE A 165 -8.72 -13.53 -7.95
CA PHE A 165 -9.53 -14.64 -7.44
C PHE A 165 -9.38 -14.74 -5.93
N ASP A 166 -10.39 -14.35 -5.17
CA ASP A 166 -10.53 -14.66 -3.74
C ASP A 166 -11.67 -15.64 -3.47
N ASN A 167 -11.75 -16.23 -2.28
CA ASN A 167 -12.74 -17.28 -2.00
C ASN A 167 -14.22 -16.82 -2.15
N THR A 168 -14.46 -15.53 -2.36
CA THR A 168 -15.77 -14.94 -2.65
C THR A 168 -16.29 -15.22 -4.06
N TRP A 169 -15.44 -15.37 -5.09
CA TRP A 169 -15.92 -15.70 -6.44
C TRP A 169 -16.38 -17.17 -6.54
N MET A 170 -15.72 -18.09 -5.80
CA MET A 170 -16.13 -19.51 -5.76
C MET A 170 -17.54 -19.72 -5.21
N LEU A 171 -18.06 -18.80 -4.39
CA LEU A 171 -19.45 -18.83 -3.90
C LEU A 171 -20.45 -18.31 -4.94
N SER A 172 -20.00 -17.50 -5.90
CA SER A 172 -20.87 -16.90 -6.94
C SER A 172 -20.93 -17.71 -8.24
N SER A 173 -19.94 -18.57 -8.50
CA SER A 173 -19.89 -19.44 -9.69
C SER A 173 -20.36 -20.88 -9.41
N GLY A 174 -20.84 -21.14 -8.19
CA GLY A 174 -21.42 -22.41 -7.75
C GLY A 174 -22.95 -22.38 -7.63
N MET A 175 -23.64 -21.78 -8.61
CA MET A 175 -25.08 -21.95 -8.88
C MET A 175 -25.29 -22.25 -10.37
#